data_AF-A0A922T5X0-F1
#
_entry.id   AF-A0A922T5X0-F1
#
_cell.length_a   1.000
_cell.length_b   1.000
_cell.length_c   1.000
_cell.angle_alpha   90.00
_cell.angle_beta   90.00
_cell.angle_gamma   90.00
#
_symmetry.space_group_name_H-M   'P 1'
#
loop_
_entity.id
_entity.type
_entity.pdbx_description
1 polymer ?
#
loop_
_entity_poly.entity_id
_entity_poly.type
_entity_poly.pdbx_seq_one_letter_code
_entity_poly.pdbx_strand_id
1 'polypeptide(L)'
;MGIFQIKNKQLERLEEAPFKLERELQLLFESHLEQITGLEFISSEFSIQNQRLDTLAFDNENQSFVIIEYKRFTNYSVLDQGISYLSTLLKYKADVILEYQAQTGKLLTKKAVDWSQSKVAFVSPFFTPFQKQAVDFKDLNIELWEVKRFAEGILVVNGITRSANAPSIKTTTKKPTDQQLELLKEIITYTEEDHFTGKSEEILEYYQEFKQAIFQLTPDITLDPKKFYIAFKRNKRNIVDIEIRKKHLKIYLNTKYGDIEDSRGLARNVANIGHYGNGDYQLIVKDTKDLEYIMSLVKQIL
;
A
#
# COMPACT_ATOMS: atom_id res chain seq x y z
N MET A 1 14.46 -14.02 16.57
CA MET A 1 14.42 -15.04 15.50
C MET A 1 15.82 -15.14 14.92
N GLY A 2 16.42 -16.34 14.87
CA GLY A 2 17.69 -16.53 14.17
C GLY A 2 17.42 -16.77 12.70
N ILE A 3 18.15 -16.08 11.81
CA ILE A 3 18.11 -16.35 10.38
C ILE A 3 19.36 -17.17 10.03
N PHE A 4 19.17 -18.24 9.25
CA PHE A 4 20.23 -19.13 8.84
C PHE A 4 20.24 -19.25 7.31
N GLN A 5 21.43 -19.34 6.74
CA GLN A 5 21.64 -19.65 5.34
C GLN A 5 22.06 -21.13 5.22
N ILE A 6 21.49 -21.85 4.26
CA ILE A 6 21.90 -23.22 3.96
C ILE A 6 22.93 -23.17 2.84
N LYS A 7 24.18 -23.52 3.13
CA LYS A 7 25.25 -23.71 2.14
C LYS A 7 25.80 -25.12 2.29
N ASN A 8 25.89 -25.87 1.19
CA ASN A 8 26.46 -27.23 1.19
C ASN A 8 25.85 -28.18 2.26
N LYS A 9 24.53 -28.12 2.47
CA LYS A 9 23.79 -28.86 3.52
C LYS A 9 24.20 -28.52 4.97
N GLN A 10 24.98 -27.46 5.18
CA GLN A 10 25.32 -26.89 6.49
C GLN A 10 24.46 -25.65 6.76
N LEU A 11 24.18 -25.40 8.03
CA LEU A 11 23.48 -24.21 8.50
C LEU A 11 24.50 -23.18 8.99
N GLU A 12 24.54 -22.02 8.34
CA GLU A 12 25.34 -20.88 8.75
C GLU A 12 24.42 -19.81 9.33
N ARG A 13 24.70 -19.37 10.56
CA ARG A 13 23.93 -18.28 11.18
C ARG A 13 24.26 -16.97 10.49
N LEU A 14 23.24 -16.25 10.02
CA LEU A 14 23.40 -14.91 9.49
C LEU A 14 23.45 -13.93 10.67
N GLU A 15 24.62 -13.34 10.88
CA GLU A 15 24.81 -12.31 11.90
C GLU A 15 24.24 -10.97 11.43
N GLU A 16 23.59 -10.24 12.35
CA GLU A 16 23.07 -8.90 12.07
C GLU A 16 24.24 -7.92 11.84
N ALA A 17 24.16 -7.14 10.77
CA ALA A 17 25.12 -6.11 10.39
C ALA A 17 24.42 -4.73 10.48
N PRO A 18 24.24 -4.16 11.69
CA PRO A 18 23.41 -2.98 11.89
C PRO A 18 23.90 -1.77 11.10
N PHE A 19 22.98 -0.86 10.79
CA PHE A 19 23.31 0.43 10.19
C PHE A 19 24.07 1.29 11.19
N LYS A 20 25.19 1.88 10.75
CA LYS A 20 25.99 2.77 11.60
C LYS A 20 25.35 4.14 11.71
N LEU A 21 24.74 4.62 10.63
CA LEU A 21 24.12 5.94 10.55
C LEU A 21 22.69 5.84 10.01
N GLU A 22 21.81 6.72 10.47
CA GLU A 22 20.46 6.86 9.91
C GLU A 22 20.50 7.22 8.42
N ARG A 23 21.43 8.11 8.05
CA ARG A 23 21.69 8.47 6.65
C ARG A 23 22.11 7.27 5.78
N GLU A 24 22.77 6.27 6.35
CA GLU A 24 23.14 5.05 5.62
C GLU A 24 21.90 4.22 5.26
N LEU A 25 20.97 4.08 6.22
CA LEU A 25 19.68 3.42 6.00
C LEU A 25 18.86 4.18 4.96
N GLN A 26 18.74 5.50 5.11
CA GLN A 26 18.00 6.36 4.19
C GLN A 26 18.52 6.23 2.75
N LEU A 27 19.82 6.40 2.51
CA LEU A 27 20.39 6.33 1.15
C LEU A 27 20.18 4.95 0.51
N LEU A 28 20.35 3.87 1.28
CA LEU A 28 20.10 2.51 0.77
C LEU A 28 18.62 2.33 0.39
N PHE A 29 17.71 2.81 1.23
CA PHE A 29 16.28 2.64 1.02
C PHE A 29 15.75 3.52 -0.12
N GLU A 30 16.16 4.79 -0.20
CA GLU A 30 15.80 5.72 -1.28
C GLU A 30 16.25 5.20 -2.66
N SER A 31 17.50 4.73 -2.76
CA SER A 31 18.05 4.21 -4.03
C SER A 31 17.35 2.95 -4.56
N HIS A 32 16.60 2.25 -3.71
CA HIS A 32 15.87 1.03 -4.07
C HIS A 32 14.38 1.14 -3.70
N LEU A 33 13.86 2.35 -3.55
CA LEU A 33 12.53 2.58 -2.97
C LEU A 33 11.43 1.88 -3.76
N GLU A 34 11.46 2.01 -5.09
CA GLU A 34 10.50 1.37 -5.98
C GLU A 34 10.58 -0.16 -5.88
N GLN A 35 11.78 -0.73 -5.83
CA GLN A 35 11.96 -2.18 -5.69
C GLN A 35 11.44 -2.71 -4.35
N ILE A 36 11.66 -1.95 -3.27
CA ILE A 36 11.28 -2.37 -1.91
C ILE A 36 9.78 -2.18 -1.68
N THR A 37 9.20 -1.09 -2.19
CA THR A 37 7.87 -0.61 -1.78
C THR A 37 6.88 -0.43 -2.92
N GLY A 38 7.35 -0.32 -4.17
CA GLY A 38 6.54 0.07 -5.34
C GLY A 38 6.31 1.59 -5.46
N LEU A 39 6.87 2.39 -4.56
CA LEU A 39 6.71 3.85 -4.57
C LEU A 39 7.71 4.52 -5.50
N GLU A 40 7.26 5.56 -6.20
CA GLU A 40 8.11 6.44 -7.00
C GLU A 40 8.82 7.44 -6.07
N PHE A 41 10.15 7.43 -6.07
CA PHE A 41 10.93 8.42 -5.34
C PHE A 41 10.76 9.81 -5.96
N ILE A 42 10.52 10.84 -5.14
CA ILE A 42 10.43 12.24 -5.60
C ILE A 42 11.68 13.01 -5.17
N SER A 43 11.90 13.15 -3.87
CA SER A 43 13.04 13.89 -3.34
C SER A 43 13.45 13.46 -1.95
N SER A 44 14.74 13.68 -1.66
CA SER A 44 15.34 13.50 -0.34
C SER A 44 15.37 14.86 0.36
N GLU A 45 15.20 14.87 1.68
CA GLU A 45 15.32 16.06 2.52
C GLU A 45 14.35 17.19 2.15
N PHE A 46 13.15 16.81 1.72
CA PHE A 46 12.12 17.74 1.27
C PHE A 46 11.71 18.67 2.43
N SER A 47 11.99 19.96 2.26
CA SER A 47 11.74 20.97 3.27
C SER A 47 10.47 21.74 2.94
N ILE A 48 9.52 21.71 3.86
CA ILE A 48 8.23 22.37 3.72
C ILE A 48 7.96 23.21 4.98
N GLN A 49 7.93 24.53 4.79
CA GLN A 49 7.87 25.49 5.89
C GLN A 49 9.02 25.27 6.90
N ASN A 50 8.69 24.92 8.14
CA ASN A 50 9.65 24.70 9.23
C ASN A 50 9.91 23.20 9.48
N GLN A 51 9.45 22.33 8.59
CA GLN A 51 9.65 20.89 8.68
C GLN A 51 10.54 20.42 7.54
N ARG A 52 11.42 19.47 7.86
CA ARG A 52 12.25 18.76 6.90
C ARG A 52 11.86 17.29 6.99
N LEU A 53 11.44 16.75 5.86
CA LEU A 53 10.97 15.39 5.69
C LEU A 53 12.09 14.60 5.01
N ASP A 54 12.44 13.42 5.53
CA ASP A 54 13.59 12.68 5.01
C ASP A 54 13.41 12.27 3.54
N THR A 55 12.22 11.76 3.17
CA THR A 55 11.89 11.43 1.79
C THR A 55 10.43 11.76 1.48
N LEU A 56 10.22 12.35 0.31
CA LEU A 56 8.92 12.44 -0.33
C LEU A 56 8.84 11.42 -1.49
N ALA A 57 7.76 10.66 -1.54
CA ALA A 57 7.50 9.65 -2.56
C ALA A 57 6.04 9.71 -3.07
N PHE A 58 5.78 9.12 -4.24
CA PHE A 58 4.46 9.03 -4.85
C PHE A 58 4.01 7.57 -4.97
N ASP A 59 2.78 7.30 -4.55
CA ASP A 59 2.10 6.04 -4.75
C ASP A 59 1.28 6.13 -6.04
N ASN A 60 1.78 5.53 -7.12
CA ASN A 60 1.12 5.55 -8.42
C ASN A 60 -0.17 4.72 -8.43
N GLU A 61 -0.31 3.72 -7.57
CA GLU A 61 -1.52 2.91 -7.49
C GLU A 61 -2.66 3.71 -6.82
N ASN A 62 -2.36 4.34 -5.68
CA ASN A 62 -3.33 5.12 -4.92
C ASN A 62 -3.43 6.58 -5.37
N GLN A 63 -2.57 7.02 -6.31
CA GLN A 63 -2.44 8.41 -6.74
C GLN A 63 -2.25 9.37 -5.55
N SER A 64 -1.40 8.99 -4.60
CA SER A 64 -1.25 9.71 -3.33
C SER A 64 0.21 9.94 -2.95
N PHE A 65 0.46 10.87 -2.04
CA PHE A 65 1.81 11.16 -1.55
C PHE A 65 2.13 10.34 -0.30
N VAL A 66 3.39 9.91 -0.22
CA VAL A 66 3.95 9.18 0.92
C VAL A 66 5.16 9.94 1.46
N ILE A 67 5.14 10.22 2.76
CA ILE A 67 6.33 10.70 3.48
C ILE A 67 7.01 9.49 4.10
N ILE A 68 8.32 9.39 3.98
CA ILE A 68 9.11 8.34 4.62
C ILE A 68 10.09 9.02 5.57
N GLU A 69 10.11 8.56 6.82
CA GLU A 69 11.01 9.03 7.88
C GLU A 69 11.85 7.85 8.36
N TYR A 70 13.16 8.05 8.47
CA TYR A 70 14.09 7.02 8.91
C TYR A 70 14.48 7.25 10.36
N LYS A 71 14.60 6.17 11.13
CA LYS A 71 15.04 6.22 12.52
C LYS A 71 16.08 5.15 12.77
N ARG A 72 17.22 5.51 13.36
CA ARG A 72 18.17 4.51 13.90
C ARG A 72 17.71 3.95 15.25
N PHE A 73 17.21 4.82 16.13
CA PHE A 73 16.59 4.48 17.41
C PHE A 73 15.39 5.38 17.66
N THR A 74 14.35 4.82 18.24
CA THR A 74 13.04 5.48 18.31
C THR A 74 12.81 6.07 19.70
N ASN A 75 13.32 7.29 19.96
CA ASN A 75 13.10 8.02 21.23
C ASN A 75 11.91 9.01 21.16
N TYR A 76 11.36 9.27 19.97
CA TYR A 76 10.22 10.15 19.77
C TYR A 76 8.91 9.36 19.62
N SER A 77 7.81 10.02 19.95
CA SER A 77 6.46 9.51 19.68
C SER A 77 6.24 9.46 18.16
N VAL A 78 6.32 8.25 17.61
CA VAL A 78 6.08 7.97 16.17
C VAL A 78 4.70 8.46 15.75
N LEU A 79 3.72 8.36 16.65
CA LEU A 79 2.36 8.87 16.45
C LEU A 79 2.34 10.39 16.24
N ASP A 80 2.93 11.16 17.17
CA ASP A 80 2.87 12.63 17.12
C ASP A 80 3.62 13.17 15.89
N GLN A 81 4.78 12.59 15.58
CA GLN A 81 5.55 12.97 14.39
C GLN A 81 4.78 12.62 13.11
N GLY A 82 4.18 11.44 13.04
CA GLY A 82 3.40 11.04 11.87
C GLY A 82 2.14 11.89 11.66
N ILE A 83 1.43 12.26 12.73
CA ILE A 83 0.32 13.21 12.66
C ILE A 83 0.83 14.56 12.13
N SER A 84 1.91 15.08 12.70
CA SER A 84 2.49 16.37 12.32
C SER A 84 2.86 16.42 10.82
N TYR A 85 3.50 15.37 10.31
CA TYR A 85 3.88 15.26 8.90
C TYR A 85 2.67 15.12 7.98
N LEU A 86 1.71 14.26 8.33
CA LEU A 86 0.52 14.06 7.53
C LEU A 86 -0.34 15.33 7.46
N SER A 87 -0.52 16.01 8.60
CA SER A 87 -1.21 17.31 8.65
C SER A 87 -0.48 18.37 7.81
N THR A 88 0.86 18.38 7.82
CA THR A 88 1.66 19.32 7.03
C THR A 88 1.50 19.07 5.53
N LEU A 89 1.57 17.81 5.08
CA LEU A 89 1.29 17.40 3.70
C LEU A 89 -0.11 17.85 3.24
N LEU A 90 -1.14 17.61 4.06
CA LEU A 90 -2.52 17.99 3.75
C LEU A 90 -2.76 19.50 3.77
N LYS A 91 -2.00 20.24 4.57
CA LYS A 91 -2.08 21.71 4.63
C LYS A 91 -1.42 22.36 3.41
N TYR A 92 -0.27 21.84 2.98
CA TYR A 92 0.60 22.44 1.96
C TYR A 92 0.63 21.62 0.67
N LYS A 93 -0.55 21.18 0.23
CA LYS A 93 -0.75 20.37 -0.99
C LYS A 93 -0.12 20.96 -2.25
N ALA A 94 -0.11 22.28 -2.37
CA ALA A 94 0.44 22.97 -3.53
C ALA A 94 1.95 22.80 -3.61
N ASP A 95 2.67 22.99 -2.50
CA ASP A 95 4.11 22.85 -2.40
C ASP A 95 4.56 21.41 -2.73
N VAL A 96 3.82 20.41 -2.22
CA VAL A 96 4.09 18.98 -2.48
C VAL A 96 3.89 18.65 -3.98
N ILE A 97 2.86 19.20 -4.61
CA ILE A 97 2.66 19.05 -6.06
C ILE A 97 3.78 19.73 -6.83
N LEU A 98 4.15 20.96 -6.47
CA LEU A 98 5.22 21.69 -7.15
C LEU A 98 6.54 20.91 -7.09
N GLU A 99 6.86 20.32 -5.94
CA GLU A 99 8.03 19.45 -5.78
C GLU A 99 7.95 18.25 -6.72
N TYR A 100 6.83 17.52 -6.75
CA TYR A 100 6.62 16.40 -7.68
C TYR A 100 6.87 16.81 -9.13
N GLN A 101 6.27 17.93 -9.56
CA GLN A 101 6.38 18.41 -10.93
C GLN A 101 7.82 18.86 -11.25
N ALA A 102 8.51 19.49 -10.30
CA ALA A 102 9.88 19.95 -10.47
C ALA A 102 10.86 18.77 -10.61
N GLN A 103 10.68 17.70 -9.84
CA GLN A 103 11.58 16.54 -9.84
C GLN A 103 11.28 15.56 -10.99
N THR A 104 10.01 15.38 -11.35
CA THR A 104 9.61 14.37 -12.35
C THR A 104 9.35 14.94 -13.74
N GLY A 105 9.11 16.25 -13.86
CA GLY A 105 8.66 16.90 -15.10
C GLY A 105 7.22 16.56 -15.51
N LYS A 106 6.53 15.69 -14.77
CA LYS A 106 5.15 15.27 -15.06
C LYS A 106 4.16 16.29 -14.53
N LEU A 107 3.08 16.56 -15.28
CA LEU A 107 2.00 17.40 -14.79
C LEU A 107 1.11 16.61 -13.83
N LEU A 108 0.89 17.16 -12.63
CA LEU A 108 -0.01 16.60 -11.63
C LEU A 108 -0.91 17.72 -11.09
N THR A 109 -2.21 17.48 -11.09
CA THR A 109 -3.17 18.48 -10.57
C THR A 109 -3.69 18.07 -9.20
N LYS A 110 -4.07 19.05 -8.39
CA LYS A 110 -4.64 18.80 -7.04
C LYS A 110 -5.85 17.85 -7.05
N LYS A 111 -6.62 17.82 -8.13
CA LYS A 111 -7.79 16.95 -8.30
C LYS A 111 -7.45 15.51 -8.70
N ALA A 112 -6.27 15.30 -9.29
CA ALA A 112 -5.80 13.96 -9.67
C ALA A 112 -5.27 13.20 -8.46
N VAL A 113 -4.79 13.90 -7.43
CA VAL A 113 -4.26 13.31 -6.21
C VAL A 113 -5.38 12.85 -5.28
N ASP A 114 -5.35 11.58 -4.86
CA ASP A 114 -6.18 11.07 -3.77
C ASP A 114 -5.50 11.34 -2.41
N TRP A 115 -5.77 12.53 -1.89
CA TRP A 115 -5.27 12.96 -0.58
C TRP A 115 -5.75 12.07 0.57
N SER A 116 -6.88 11.37 0.42
CA SER A 116 -7.39 10.47 1.46
C SER A 116 -6.49 9.25 1.69
N GLN A 117 -5.70 8.90 0.67
CA GLN A 117 -4.76 7.79 0.68
C GLN A 117 -3.32 8.23 0.95
N SER A 118 -3.09 9.51 1.27
CA SER A 118 -1.75 9.97 1.66
C SER A 118 -1.36 9.39 3.00
N LYS A 119 -0.07 9.09 3.19
CA LYS A 119 0.42 8.36 4.37
C LYS A 119 1.83 8.73 4.78
N VAL A 120 2.19 8.34 6.00
CA VAL A 120 3.55 8.45 6.55
C VAL A 120 4.06 7.07 6.88
N ALA A 121 5.24 6.71 6.39
CA ALA A 121 5.94 5.48 6.72
C ALA A 121 7.17 5.77 7.57
N PHE A 122 7.31 5.06 8.68
CA PHE A 122 8.54 5.08 9.48
C PHE A 122 9.37 3.85 9.18
N VAL A 123 10.66 4.05 8.94
CA VAL A 123 11.61 2.99 8.60
C VAL A 123 12.67 2.93 9.69
N SER A 124 12.75 1.80 10.39
CA SER A 124 13.67 1.62 11.51
C SER A 124 14.16 0.18 11.60
N PRO A 125 15.36 -0.10 12.14
CA PRO A 125 15.75 -1.47 12.47
C PRO A 125 14.86 -2.14 13.52
N PHE A 126 14.18 -1.34 14.34
CA PHE A 126 13.35 -1.82 15.44
C PHE A 126 12.29 -0.78 15.85
N PHE A 127 11.10 -1.26 16.18
CA PHE A 127 10.09 -0.49 16.92
C PHE A 127 9.76 -1.18 18.24
N THR A 128 9.59 -0.40 19.31
CA THR A 128 9.11 -0.93 20.59
C THR A 128 7.66 -1.39 20.49
N PRO A 129 7.20 -2.36 21.32
CA PRO A 129 5.79 -2.74 21.37
C PRO A 129 4.85 -1.55 21.58
N PHE A 130 5.27 -0.58 22.40
CA PHE A 130 4.50 0.65 22.63
C PHE A 130 4.31 1.46 21.34
N GLN A 131 5.34 1.61 20.51
CA GLN A 131 5.21 2.34 19.24
C GLN A 131 4.35 1.61 18.23
N LYS A 132 4.46 0.28 18.17
CA LYS A 132 3.58 -0.55 17.32
C LYS A 132 2.12 -0.33 17.71
N GLN A 133 1.83 -0.36 19.01
CA GLN A 133 0.50 -0.11 19.54
C GLN A 133 0.02 1.33 19.35
N ALA A 134 0.92 2.32 19.46
CA ALA A 134 0.58 3.74 19.37
C ALA A 134 0.11 4.17 17.98
N VAL A 135 0.44 3.43 16.92
CA VAL A 135 -0.02 3.72 15.55
C VAL A 135 -1.07 2.72 15.07
N ASP A 136 -1.51 1.80 15.94
CA ASP A 136 -2.47 0.75 15.62
C ASP A 136 -3.91 1.28 15.62
N PHE A 137 -4.20 2.22 14.73
CA PHE A 137 -5.51 2.81 14.52
C PHE A 137 -5.98 2.55 13.09
N LYS A 138 -7.24 2.16 12.93
CA LYS A 138 -7.78 1.81 11.60
C LYS A 138 -7.89 3.00 10.65
N ASP A 139 -8.03 4.21 11.17
CA ASP A 139 -8.26 5.47 10.45
C ASP A 139 -7.04 6.40 10.48
N LEU A 140 -5.85 5.83 10.74
CA LEU A 140 -4.58 6.54 10.74
C LEU A 140 -3.65 5.90 9.72
N ASN A 141 -3.36 6.63 8.63
CA ASN A 141 -2.45 6.19 7.59
C ASN A 141 -0.98 6.42 7.96
N ILE A 142 -0.58 5.83 9.08
CA ILE A 142 0.83 5.67 9.47
C ILE A 142 1.21 4.19 9.34
N GLU A 143 2.36 3.94 8.73
CA GLU A 143 2.94 2.61 8.54
C GLU A 143 4.30 2.51 9.24
N LEU A 144 4.66 1.32 9.68
CA LEU A 144 5.97 1.02 10.26
C LEU A 144 6.63 -0.09 9.46
N TRP A 145 7.84 0.14 8.99
CA TRP A 145 8.64 -0.82 8.25
C TRP A 145 9.93 -1.13 9.02
N GLU A 146 10.05 -2.37 9.50
CA GLU A 146 11.26 -2.85 10.17
C GLU A 146 12.29 -3.32 9.14
N VAL A 147 13.49 -2.75 9.17
CA VAL A 147 14.56 -3.04 8.22
C VAL A 147 15.78 -3.61 8.93
N LYS A 148 16.05 -4.89 8.70
CA LYS A 148 17.22 -5.58 9.25
C LYS A 148 18.21 -5.92 8.16
N ARG A 149 19.47 -5.55 8.38
CA ARG A 149 20.59 -5.95 7.54
C ARG A 149 21.38 -7.05 8.22
N PHE A 150 21.71 -8.08 7.45
CA PHE A 150 22.54 -9.20 7.86
C PHE A 150 23.84 -9.22 7.06
N ALA A 151 24.78 -10.07 7.46
CA ALA A 151 25.98 -10.37 6.68
C ALA A 151 25.63 -10.78 5.22
N GLU A 152 26.62 -10.70 4.34
CA GLU A 152 26.48 -11.07 2.91
C GLU A 152 25.47 -10.22 2.11
N GLY A 153 25.21 -8.98 2.55
CA GLY A 153 24.37 -8.05 1.80
C GLY A 153 22.87 -8.37 1.84
N ILE A 154 22.44 -9.19 2.80
CA ILE A 154 21.03 -9.57 2.95
C ILE A 154 20.28 -8.47 3.69
N LEU A 155 19.19 -8.00 3.09
CA LEU A 155 18.28 -7.02 3.68
C LEU A 155 16.88 -7.65 3.83
N VAL A 156 16.32 -7.55 5.03
CA VAL A 156 14.95 -7.97 5.34
C VAL A 156 14.14 -6.72 5.66
N VAL A 157 13.06 -6.51 4.91
CA VAL A 157 12.14 -5.38 5.10
C VAL A 157 10.75 -5.94 5.41
N ASN A 158 10.27 -5.68 6.62
CA ASN A 158 8.99 -6.17 7.10
C ASN A 158 8.05 -5.02 7.43
N GLY A 159 6.89 -4.96 6.78
CA GLY A 159 5.81 -4.07 7.20
C GLY A 159 5.11 -4.61 8.44
N ILE A 160 4.89 -3.75 9.43
CA ILE A 160 4.09 -4.10 10.61
C ILE A 160 2.61 -3.96 10.24
N THR A 161 1.89 -5.07 10.28
CA THR A 161 0.45 -5.09 10.03
C THR A 161 -0.33 -4.54 11.22
N ARG A 162 -1.39 -3.79 10.94
CA ARG A 162 -2.36 -3.36 11.96
C ARG A 162 -3.11 -4.55 12.54
N SER A 163 -3.60 -4.39 13.77
CA SER A 163 -4.50 -5.37 14.38
C SER A 163 -5.84 -5.38 13.66
N ALA A 164 -6.44 -6.56 13.51
CA ALA A 164 -7.76 -6.70 12.89
C ALA A 164 -8.85 -5.88 13.59
N ASN A 165 -8.73 -5.68 14.91
CA ASN A 165 -9.67 -4.90 15.73
C ASN A 165 -9.11 -3.52 16.13
N ALA A 166 -8.25 -2.92 15.30
CA ALA A 166 -7.66 -1.62 15.58
C ALA A 166 -8.75 -0.55 15.86
N PRO A 167 -8.66 0.21 16.96
CA PRO A 167 -9.62 1.25 17.30
C PRO A 167 -9.59 2.42 16.29
N SER A 168 -10.62 3.27 16.34
CA SER A 168 -10.65 4.53 15.59
C SER A 168 -10.10 5.67 16.44
N ILE A 169 -9.11 6.39 15.93
CA ILE A 169 -8.52 7.57 16.59
C ILE A 169 -9.57 8.66 16.82
N LYS A 170 -10.55 8.78 15.90
CA LYS A 170 -11.64 9.76 15.95
C LYS A 170 -12.55 9.59 17.18
N THR A 171 -12.61 8.40 17.78
CA THR A 171 -13.45 8.12 18.96
C THR A 171 -12.77 8.40 20.30
N THR A 172 -11.44 8.46 20.32
CA THR A 172 -10.64 8.50 21.56
C THR A 172 -10.30 9.93 21.97
N THR A 173 -10.28 10.89 21.04
CA THR A 173 -9.94 12.30 21.32
C THR A 173 -11.16 13.11 21.73
N LYS A 174 -11.41 13.24 23.04
CA LYS A 174 -12.50 14.07 23.61
C LYS A 174 -12.28 15.61 23.53
N LYS A 175 -11.34 16.11 22.73
CA LYS A 175 -11.15 17.56 22.52
C LYS A 175 -10.89 17.90 21.06
N PRO A 176 -11.90 18.40 20.32
CA PRO A 176 -11.72 18.99 19.01
C PRO A 176 -11.30 20.45 19.18
N THR A 177 -10.00 20.70 19.32
CA THR A 177 -9.44 22.06 19.21
C THR A 177 -8.15 22.14 18.39
N ASP A 178 -7.50 21.01 18.10
CA ASP A 178 -6.30 21.00 17.26
C ASP A 178 -6.67 20.97 15.78
N GLN A 179 -6.40 22.07 15.08
CA GLN A 179 -6.56 22.20 13.62
C GLN A 179 -5.87 21.06 12.83
N GLN A 180 -4.85 20.42 13.41
CA GLN A 180 -4.17 19.25 12.83
C GLN A 180 -5.08 18.03 12.72
N LEU A 181 -5.92 17.75 13.73
CA LEU A 181 -6.83 16.60 13.73
C LEU A 181 -7.99 16.76 12.74
N GLU A 182 -8.42 18.00 12.48
CA GLU A 182 -9.45 18.27 11.47
C GLU A 182 -8.98 17.91 10.06
N LEU A 183 -7.71 18.19 9.72
CA LEU A 183 -7.13 17.80 8.43
C LEU A 183 -7.11 16.28 8.25
N LEU A 184 -6.88 15.52 9.33
CA LEU A 184 -6.87 14.06 9.29
C LEU A 184 -8.24 13.45 8.97
N LYS A 185 -9.34 14.20 9.04
CA LYS A 185 -10.66 13.70 8.62
C LYS A 185 -10.72 13.37 7.12
N GLU A 186 -9.84 13.97 6.32
CA GLU A 186 -9.70 13.66 4.89
C GLU A 186 -9.09 12.27 4.65
N ILE A 187 -8.35 11.74 5.62
CA ILE A 187 -7.77 10.39 5.54
C ILE A 187 -8.86 9.34 5.73
N ILE A 188 -8.90 8.40 4.79
CA ILE A 188 -9.89 7.33 4.71
C ILE A 188 -9.15 6.01 4.56
N THR A 189 -9.51 5.05 5.40
CA THR A 189 -9.13 3.65 5.23
C THR A 189 -10.37 2.90 4.78
N TYR A 190 -10.26 2.19 3.66
CA TYR A 190 -11.34 1.38 3.13
C TYR A 190 -11.28 -0.02 3.72
N THR A 191 -12.43 -0.54 4.11
CA THR A 191 -12.58 -1.96 4.43
C THR A 191 -13.31 -2.68 3.31
N GLU A 192 -13.27 -4.01 3.34
CA GLU A 192 -14.01 -4.82 2.40
C GLU A 192 -15.53 -4.55 2.49
N GLU A 193 -16.04 -4.36 3.71
CA GLU A 193 -17.46 -4.10 4.00
C GLU A 193 -17.97 -2.78 3.40
N ASP A 194 -17.09 -1.78 3.23
CA ASP A 194 -17.45 -0.52 2.58
C ASP A 194 -17.98 -0.75 1.15
N HIS A 195 -17.53 -1.82 0.48
CA HIS A 195 -17.97 -2.19 -0.87
C HIS A 195 -19.31 -2.94 -0.90
N PHE A 196 -19.81 -3.40 0.24
CA PHE A 196 -21.04 -4.21 0.31
C PHE A 196 -22.30 -3.36 0.36
N THR A 197 -22.16 -2.08 0.73
CA THR A 197 -23.29 -1.17 0.88
C THR A 197 -24.08 -1.04 -0.45
N GLY A 198 -25.38 -1.34 -0.38
CA GLY A 198 -26.30 -1.25 -1.51
C GLY A 198 -26.10 -2.30 -2.61
N LYS A 199 -25.48 -3.44 -2.29
CA LYS A 199 -25.38 -4.63 -3.16
C LYS A 199 -26.40 -5.70 -2.73
N SER A 200 -26.87 -6.52 -3.66
CA SER A 200 -27.73 -7.67 -3.34
C SER A 200 -26.90 -8.81 -2.75
N GLU A 201 -27.56 -9.68 -1.98
CA GLU A 201 -26.96 -10.91 -1.44
C GLU A 201 -26.32 -11.75 -2.54
N GLU A 202 -27.03 -11.96 -3.65
CA GLU A 202 -26.53 -12.70 -4.82
C GLU A 202 -25.19 -12.17 -5.38
N ILE A 203 -25.03 -10.84 -5.50
CA ILE A 203 -23.75 -10.27 -5.99
C ILE A 203 -22.63 -10.45 -4.96
N LEU A 204 -22.96 -10.39 -3.68
CA LEU A 204 -22.00 -10.62 -2.62
C LEU A 204 -21.59 -12.10 -2.54
N GLU A 205 -22.50 -13.03 -2.81
CA GLU A 205 -22.20 -14.45 -2.94
C GLU A 205 -21.20 -14.71 -4.07
N TYR A 206 -21.43 -14.15 -5.26
CA TYR A 206 -20.46 -14.25 -6.35
C TYR A 206 -19.10 -13.71 -5.94
N TYR A 207 -19.07 -12.54 -5.28
CA TYR A 207 -17.82 -11.97 -4.81
C TYR A 207 -17.10 -12.90 -3.83
N GLN A 208 -17.81 -13.53 -2.89
CA GLN A 208 -17.21 -14.49 -1.96
C GLN A 208 -16.68 -15.74 -2.68
N GLU A 209 -17.40 -16.27 -3.68
CA GLU A 209 -16.93 -17.41 -4.48
C GLU A 209 -15.62 -17.08 -5.22
N PHE A 210 -15.56 -15.93 -5.91
CA PHE A 210 -14.35 -15.48 -6.59
C PHE A 210 -13.22 -15.20 -5.61
N LYS A 211 -13.49 -14.55 -4.48
CA LYS A 211 -12.52 -14.28 -3.43
C LYS A 211 -11.90 -15.57 -2.91
N GLN A 212 -12.72 -16.57 -2.57
CA GLN A 212 -12.25 -17.87 -2.09
C GLN A 212 -11.41 -18.60 -3.15
N ALA A 213 -11.87 -18.60 -4.41
CA ALA A 213 -11.15 -19.23 -5.50
C ALA A 213 -9.77 -18.59 -5.74
N ILE A 214 -9.66 -17.26 -5.67
CA ILE A 214 -8.38 -16.54 -5.78
C ILE A 214 -7.43 -16.92 -4.64
N PHE A 215 -7.91 -16.94 -3.39
CA PHE A 215 -7.07 -17.35 -2.25
C PHE A 215 -6.62 -18.81 -2.31
N GLN A 216 -7.37 -19.68 -2.96
CA GLN A 216 -6.98 -21.07 -3.17
C GLN A 216 -5.86 -21.24 -4.20
N LEU A 217 -5.55 -20.23 -5.01
CA LEU A 217 -4.49 -20.33 -6.01
C LEU A 217 -3.09 -20.37 -5.40
N THR A 218 -2.83 -19.55 -4.37
CA THR A 218 -1.54 -19.53 -3.65
C THR A 218 -1.71 -18.87 -2.27
N PRO A 219 -1.03 -19.36 -1.22
CA PRO A 219 -1.25 -18.91 0.16
C PRO A 219 -0.73 -17.50 0.47
N ASP A 220 0.08 -16.90 -0.41
CA ASP A 220 0.72 -15.59 -0.22
C ASP A 220 -0.08 -14.42 -0.82
N ILE A 221 -1.32 -14.65 -1.27
CA ILE A 221 -2.21 -13.57 -1.71
C ILE A 221 -2.79 -12.83 -0.51
N THR A 222 -2.79 -11.50 -0.58
CA THR A 222 -3.38 -10.61 0.40
C THR A 222 -4.47 -9.72 -0.22
N LEU A 223 -5.41 -9.26 0.61
CA LEU A 223 -6.46 -8.32 0.21
C LEU A 223 -6.09 -6.88 0.59
N ASP A 224 -6.34 -5.92 -0.30
CA ASP A 224 -6.13 -4.49 -0.06
C ASP A 224 -7.32 -3.70 -0.64
N PRO A 225 -8.37 -3.44 0.15
CA PRO A 225 -9.52 -2.64 -0.27
C PRO A 225 -9.13 -1.20 -0.61
N LYS A 226 -9.52 -0.74 -1.80
CA LYS A 226 -9.33 0.62 -2.30
C LYS A 226 -10.68 1.32 -2.41
N LYS A 227 -10.69 2.61 -2.72
CA LYS A 227 -11.92 3.40 -2.83
C LYS A 227 -12.99 2.80 -3.76
N PHE A 228 -12.58 2.21 -4.89
CA PHE A 228 -13.50 1.76 -5.95
C PHE A 228 -13.47 0.25 -6.19
N TYR A 229 -12.43 -0.45 -5.74
CA TYR A 229 -12.21 -1.85 -5.99
C TYR A 229 -11.47 -2.49 -4.82
N ILE A 230 -11.45 -3.81 -4.78
CA ILE A 230 -10.68 -4.60 -3.82
C ILE A 230 -9.54 -5.27 -4.57
N ALA A 231 -8.30 -4.94 -4.20
CA ALA A 231 -7.11 -5.49 -4.84
C ALA A 231 -6.72 -6.81 -4.17
N PHE A 232 -6.45 -7.82 -4.99
CA PHE A 232 -5.75 -9.03 -4.58
C PHE A 232 -4.29 -8.84 -4.99
N LYS A 233 -3.39 -8.97 -4.02
CA LYS A 233 -1.97 -8.70 -4.21
C LYS A 233 -1.12 -9.91 -3.87
N ARG A 234 -0.03 -10.07 -4.61
CA ARG A 234 1.04 -11.02 -4.33
C ARG A 234 2.37 -10.29 -4.39
N ASN A 235 3.22 -10.43 -3.38
CA ASN A 235 4.52 -9.73 -3.32
C ASN A 235 4.41 -8.22 -3.61
N LYS A 236 3.41 -7.55 -3.03
CA LYS A 236 3.09 -6.12 -3.22
C LYS A 236 2.64 -5.71 -4.63
N ARG A 237 2.47 -6.65 -5.56
CA ARG A 237 1.93 -6.41 -6.90
C ARG A 237 0.48 -6.82 -6.96
N ASN A 238 -0.35 -6.02 -7.61
CA ASN A 238 -1.75 -6.38 -7.82
C ASN A 238 -1.81 -7.47 -8.88
N ILE A 239 -2.56 -8.54 -8.61
CA ILE A 239 -2.79 -9.65 -9.54
C ILE A 239 -4.19 -9.59 -10.14
N VAL A 240 -5.18 -9.21 -9.32
CA VAL A 240 -6.59 -9.12 -9.69
C VAL A 240 -7.22 -7.99 -8.90
N ASP A 241 -8.04 -7.17 -9.55
CA ASP A 241 -8.88 -6.20 -8.85
C ASP A 241 -10.35 -6.55 -9.06
N ILE A 242 -11.15 -6.56 -7.99
CA ILE A 242 -12.60 -6.78 -8.08
C ILE A 242 -13.35 -5.50 -7.70
N GLU A 243 -14.13 -5.00 -8.64
CA GLU A 243 -15.08 -3.93 -8.41
C GLU A 243 -16.51 -4.50 -8.32
N ILE A 244 -17.11 -4.41 -7.12
CA ILE A 244 -18.47 -4.90 -6.85
C ILE A 244 -19.49 -3.87 -7.34
N ARG A 245 -20.21 -4.14 -8.43
CA ARG A 245 -21.29 -3.28 -8.95
C ARG A 245 -22.66 -3.80 -8.51
N LYS A 246 -23.71 -3.00 -8.70
CA LYS A 246 -25.09 -3.37 -8.30
C LYS A 246 -25.66 -4.60 -9.03
N LYS A 247 -25.11 -4.96 -10.19
CA LYS A 247 -25.68 -5.97 -11.11
C LYS A 247 -24.65 -7.00 -11.61
N HIS A 248 -23.38 -6.84 -11.26
CA HIS A 248 -22.27 -7.69 -11.72
C HIS A 248 -21.01 -7.37 -10.90
N LEU A 249 -20.00 -8.23 -11.00
CA LEU A 249 -18.63 -7.89 -10.65
C LEU A 249 -17.89 -7.45 -11.91
N LYS A 250 -17.00 -6.48 -11.78
CA LYS A 250 -15.94 -6.27 -12.76
C LYS A 250 -14.66 -6.83 -12.17
N ILE A 251 -14.05 -7.78 -12.89
CA ILE A 251 -12.77 -8.35 -12.51
C ILE A 251 -11.73 -7.82 -13.49
N TYR A 252 -10.69 -7.19 -12.99
CA TYR A 252 -9.55 -6.74 -13.79
C TYR A 252 -8.37 -7.68 -13.56
N LEU A 253 -7.76 -8.15 -14.64
CA LEU A 253 -6.56 -8.99 -14.57
C LEU A 253 -5.34 -8.11 -14.77
N ASN A 254 -4.48 -8.02 -13.76
CA ASN A 254 -3.40 -7.05 -13.68
C ASN A 254 -2.15 -7.52 -14.40
N THR A 255 -2.24 -7.52 -15.73
CA THR A 255 -1.17 -7.86 -16.68
C THR A 255 -1.35 -7.06 -17.97
N LYS A 256 -0.34 -7.02 -18.86
CA LYS A 256 -0.44 -6.27 -20.11
C LYS A 256 -1.26 -7.02 -21.15
N TYR A 257 -1.98 -6.28 -21.99
CA TYR A 257 -2.72 -6.90 -23.08
C TYR A 257 -1.77 -7.64 -24.04
N GLY A 258 -2.01 -8.93 -24.23
CA GLY A 258 -1.17 -9.87 -24.96
C GLY A 258 -0.50 -10.92 -24.07
N ASP A 259 -0.44 -10.70 -22.76
CA ASP A 259 0.32 -11.55 -21.83
C ASP A 259 -0.45 -12.80 -21.34
N ILE A 260 -1.75 -12.90 -21.65
CA ILE A 260 -2.57 -14.08 -21.31
C ILE A 260 -3.27 -14.67 -22.52
N GLU A 261 -3.44 -15.98 -22.50
CA GLU A 261 -4.19 -16.73 -23.50
C GLU A 261 -5.65 -16.89 -23.06
N ASP A 262 -6.52 -16.04 -23.60
CA ASP A 262 -7.98 -16.08 -23.40
C ASP A 262 -8.68 -16.78 -24.58
N SER A 263 -8.63 -18.12 -24.60
CA SER A 263 -9.21 -18.95 -25.66
C SER A 263 -10.73 -18.77 -25.87
N ARG A 264 -11.46 -18.31 -24.85
CA ARG A 264 -12.91 -18.04 -24.91
C ARG A 264 -13.26 -16.58 -25.23
N GLY A 265 -12.28 -15.68 -25.27
CA GLY A 265 -12.50 -14.26 -25.54
C GLY A 265 -13.44 -13.56 -24.55
N LEU A 266 -13.43 -13.99 -23.27
CA LEU A 266 -14.28 -13.39 -22.23
C LEU A 266 -13.73 -12.05 -21.71
N ALA A 267 -12.42 -11.83 -21.82
CA ALA A 267 -11.74 -10.67 -21.30
C ALA A 267 -11.66 -9.56 -22.36
N ARG A 268 -12.17 -8.39 -22.01
CA ARG A 268 -12.13 -7.20 -22.85
C ARG A 268 -10.82 -6.42 -22.61
N ASN A 269 -10.15 -6.01 -23.69
CA ASN A 269 -9.05 -5.04 -23.62
C ASN A 269 -9.56 -3.66 -23.15
N VAL A 270 -9.00 -3.17 -22.05
CA VAL A 270 -9.26 -1.85 -21.46
C VAL A 270 -7.99 -1.00 -21.26
N ALA A 271 -6.85 -1.40 -21.84
CA ALA A 271 -5.55 -0.71 -21.68
C ALA A 271 -5.60 0.80 -21.98
N ASN A 272 -6.43 1.20 -22.94
CA ASN A 272 -6.59 2.60 -23.38
C ASN A 272 -7.95 3.21 -22.99
N ILE A 273 -8.65 2.61 -22.03
CA ILE A 273 -9.99 3.01 -21.60
C ILE A 273 -9.92 3.37 -20.11
N GLY A 274 -10.49 4.51 -19.70
CA GLY A 274 -10.54 4.85 -18.28
C GLY A 274 -11.29 3.80 -17.46
N HIS A 275 -10.63 3.22 -16.45
CA HIS A 275 -11.18 2.24 -15.52
C HIS A 275 -10.54 2.38 -14.14
N TYR A 276 -11.10 1.71 -13.13
CA TYR A 276 -10.62 1.82 -11.74
C TYR A 276 -9.60 0.74 -11.35
N GLY A 277 -9.62 -0.43 -11.99
CA GLY A 277 -8.59 -1.47 -11.79
C GLY A 277 -7.26 -1.08 -12.45
N ASN A 278 -6.23 -1.90 -12.24
CA ASN A 278 -4.86 -1.63 -12.68
C ASN A 278 -4.47 -2.41 -13.96
N GLY A 279 -5.35 -3.28 -14.44
CA GLY A 279 -5.05 -4.29 -15.45
C GLY A 279 -5.68 -4.04 -16.81
N ASP A 280 -5.00 -4.47 -17.87
CA ASP A 280 -5.43 -4.22 -19.25
C ASP A 280 -6.62 -5.10 -19.69
N TYR A 281 -7.00 -6.10 -18.89
CA TYR A 281 -8.09 -7.01 -19.18
C TYR A 281 -9.23 -6.84 -18.17
N GLN A 282 -10.47 -6.74 -18.68
CA GLN A 282 -11.69 -6.65 -17.87
C GLN A 282 -12.66 -7.78 -18.19
N LEU A 283 -13.18 -8.43 -17.16
CA LEU A 283 -14.30 -9.38 -17.23
C LEU A 283 -15.53 -8.81 -16.52
N ILE A 284 -16.70 -9.07 -17.09
CA ILE A 284 -18.00 -8.74 -16.48
C ILE A 284 -18.65 -10.05 -16.03
N VAL A 285 -18.76 -10.24 -14.72
CA VAL A 285 -19.25 -11.46 -14.10
C VAL A 285 -20.64 -11.24 -13.53
N LYS A 286 -21.62 -12.03 -14.00
CA LYS A 286 -23.02 -11.97 -13.56
C LYS A 286 -23.51 -13.25 -12.88
N ASP A 287 -22.68 -14.28 -12.85
CA ASP A 287 -22.86 -15.55 -12.17
C ASP A 287 -21.48 -16.22 -12.03
N THR A 288 -21.42 -17.42 -11.45
CA THR A 288 -20.17 -18.16 -11.23
C THR A 288 -19.91 -19.27 -12.24
N LYS A 289 -20.65 -19.34 -13.36
CA LYS A 289 -20.50 -20.40 -14.36
C LYS A 289 -19.11 -20.44 -15.00
N ASP A 290 -18.49 -19.27 -15.14
CA ASP A 290 -17.15 -19.14 -15.74
C ASP A 290 -16.04 -19.10 -14.69
N LEU A 291 -16.33 -19.35 -13.41
CA LEU A 291 -15.36 -19.24 -12.31
C LEU A 291 -14.06 -20.00 -12.59
N GLU A 292 -14.14 -21.30 -12.93
CA GLU A 292 -12.95 -22.12 -13.20
C GLU A 292 -12.11 -21.56 -14.36
N TYR A 293 -12.77 -21.11 -15.42
CA TYR A 293 -12.10 -20.53 -16.57
C TYR A 293 -11.42 -19.21 -16.21
N ILE A 294 -12.11 -18.32 -15.50
CA ILE A 294 -11.52 -17.05 -15.04
C ILE A 294 -10.32 -17.31 -14.12
N MET A 295 -10.40 -18.29 -13.22
CA MET A 295 -9.26 -18.69 -12.39
C MET A 295 -8.09 -19.24 -13.22
N SER A 296 -8.34 -19.90 -14.35
CA SER A 296 -7.28 -20.32 -15.27
C SER A 296 -6.54 -19.13 -15.90
N LEU A 297 -7.22 -18.00 -16.13
CA LEU A 297 -6.59 -16.76 -16.57
C LEU A 297 -5.80 -16.13 -15.43
N VAL A 298 -6.35 -16.07 -14.22
CA VAL A 298 -5.65 -15.53 -13.03
C VAL A 298 -4.35 -16.30 -12.76
N LYS A 299 -4.37 -17.64 -12.92
CA LYS A 299 -3.16 -18.48 -12.74
C LYS A 299 -2.00 -18.10 -13.68
N GLN A 300 -2.26 -17.53 -14.85
CA GLN A 300 -1.21 -17.10 -15.78
C GLN A 300 -0.48 -15.83 -15.30
N ILE A 301 -1.04 -15.11 -14.32
CA ILE A 301 -0.51 -13.83 -13.79
C ILE A 301 0.37 -14.05 -12.55
N LEU A 302 0.22 -15.21 -11.88
CA LEU A 302 0.90 -15.54 -10.63
C LEU A 302 2.39 -15.80 -10.84
#